data_AF-A0A3M3ZZI9-F1
#
_entry.id   AF-A0A3M3ZZI9-F1
#
_cell.length_a   1.000
_cell.length_b   1.000
_cell.length_c   1.000
_cell.angle_alpha   90.00
_cell.angle_beta   90.00
_cell.angle_gamma   90.00
#
_symmetry.space_group_name_H-M   'P 1'
#
loop_
_entity.id
_entity.type
_entity.pdbx_description
1 polymer ?
#
loop_
_entity_poly.entity_id
_entity_poly.type
_entity_poly.pdbx_seq_one_letter_code
_entity_poly.pdbx_strand_id
1 'polypeptide(L)'
;MGMPVPLWARGQEWNLGQKARFISAVWSGGDLGSYLTNDWYESESGGRALAENSEILIDGQQRLHSLEEYLLDRLAVPDAQGQPRIWSELGNGERKRFLSTIFTHVRVSSGDEVALRRTYDLCAQGVVPRSFDQRAAR
;
A
#
# COMPACT_ATOMS: atom_id res chain seq x y z
N MET A 1 6.40 1.13 5.10
CA MET A 1 6.63 2.30 4.23
C MET A 1 6.22 3.63 4.90
N GLY A 2 6.12 3.70 6.23
CA GLY A 2 5.97 4.98 6.97
C GLY A 2 4.59 5.66 6.97
N MET A 3 3.67 5.27 6.08
CA MET A 3 2.33 5.87 6.00
C MET A 3 1.42 5.40 7.17
N PRO A 4 0.70 6.33 7.85
CA PRO A 4 -0.26 5.95 8.88
C PRO A 4 -1.44 5.19 8.27
N VAL A 5 -1.84 4.10 8.91
CA VAL A 5 -3.03 3.31 8.52
C VAL A 5 -4.17 3.67 9.48
N PRO A 6 -5.35 4.06 8.99
CA PRO A 6 -6.45 4.44 9.86
C PRO A 6 -7.01 3.22 10.60
N LEU A 7 -7.55 3.45 11.81
CA LEU A 7 -8.06 2.37 12.68
C LEU A 7 -9.23 1.59 12.07
N TRP A 8 -9.97 2.20 11.14
CA TRP A 8 -11.10 1.60 10.44
C TRP A 8 -10.70 0.81 9.19
N ALA A 9 -9.43 0.88 8.75
CA ALA A 9 -8.96 0.06 7.66
C ALA A 9 -8.77 -1.39 8.12
N ARG A 10 -8.94 -2.32 7.18
CA ARG A 10 -8.67 -3.74 7.41
C ARG A 10 -7.20 -4.01 7.76
N GLY A 11 -6.95 -5.16 8.37
CA GLY A 11 -5.60 -5.65 8.67
C GLY A 11 -4.80 -6.09 7.44
N GLN A 12 -3.68 -6.78 7.67
CA GLN A 12 -2.94 -7.45 6.60
C GLN A 12 -3.64 -8.77 6.27
N GLU A 13 -4.18 -8.88 5.05
CA GLU A 13 -5.02 -9.98 4.59
C GLU A 13 -4.35 -10.82 3.50
N TRP A 14 -3.32 -10.29 2.84
CA TRP A 14 -2.61 -11.03 1.80
C TRP A 14 -1.75 -12.14 2.39
N ASN A 15 -1.98 -13.36 1.92
CA ASN A 15 -1.10 -14.49 2.20
C ASN A 15 0.23 -14.37 1.43
N LEU A 16 1.20 -15.21 1.80
CA LEU A 16 2.53 -15.22 1.21
C LEU A 16 2.51 -15.29 -0.33
N GLY A 17 1.62 -16.12 -0.90
CA GLY A 17 1.49 -16.27 -2.35
C GLY A 17 0.97 -15.01 -3.04
N GLN A 18 0.04 -14.27 -2.42
CA GLN A 18 -0.44 -12.98 -2.93
C GLN A 18 0.67 -11.93 -2.90
N LYS A 19 1.41 -11.84 -1.78
CA LYS A 19 2.55 -10.93 -1.64
C LYS A 19 3.63 -11.22 -2.70
N ALA A 20 4.02 -12.50 -2.85
CA ALA A 20 5.01 -12.92 -3.83
C ALA A 20 4.58 -12.60 -5.27
N ARG A 21 3.32 -12.89 -5.65
CA ARG A 21 2.80 -12.54 -6.98
C ARG A 21 2.85 -11.05 -7.27
N PHE A 22 2.58 -10.21 -6.28
CA PHE A 22 2.69 -8.76 -6.45
C PHE A 22 4.14 -8.34 -6.71
N ILE A 23 5.12 -8.86 -5.97
CA ILE A 23 6.54 -8.57 -6.23
C ILE A 23 6.97 -9.08 -7.61
N SER A 24 6.50 -10.27 -8.03
CA SER A 24 6.73 -10.76 -9.39
C SER A 24 6.15 -9.80 -10.45
N ALA A 25 4.98 -9.21 -10.18
CA ALA A 25 4.39 -8.20 -11.07
C ALA A 25 5.29 -6.95 -11.19
N VAL A 26 5.88 -6.48 -10.08
CA VAL A 26 6.87 -5.39 -10.08
C VAL A 26 8.06 -5.75 -10.99
N TRP A 27 8.64 -6.94 -10.84
CA TRP A 27 9.75 -7.39 -11.68
C TRP A 27 9.41 -7.47 -13.17
N SER A 28 8.16 -7.80 -13.49
CA SER A 28 7.67 -7.88 -14.87
C SER A 28 7.37 -6.52 -15.50
N GLY A 29 7.36 -5.43 -14.72
CA GLY A 29 6.92 -4.12 -15.18
C GLY A 29 5.42 -4.07 -15.52
N GLY A 30 4.62 -4.95 -14.91
CA GLY A 30 3.18 -5.00 -15.11
C GLY A 30 2.46 -3.81 -14.45
N ASP A 31 1.15 -3.69 -14.72
CA ASP A 31 0.32 -2.71 -14.04
C ASP A 31 0.16 -3.08 -12.54
N LEU A 32 0.64 -2.18 -11.67
CA LEU A 32 0.61 -2.34 -10.21
C LEU A 32 -0.62 -1.69 -9.57
N GLY A 33 -1.43 -1.00 -10.39
CA GLY A 33 -2.42 -0.02 -9.94
C GLY A 33 -1.77 1.16 -9.22
N SER A 34 -2.54 1.79 -8.35
CA SER A 34 -2.08 2.91 -7.51
C SER A 34 -2.22 2.62 -6.02
N TYR A 35 -1.46 3.32 -5.20
CA TYR A 35 -1.79 3.53 -3.78
C TYR A 35 -2.33 4.94 -3.59
N LEU A 36 -3.20 5.10 -2.58
CA LEU A 36 -3.95 6.33 -2.34
C LEU A 36 -3.73 6.80 -0.92
N THR A 37 -3.32 8.05 -0.74
CA THR A 37 -3.26 8.69 0.58
C THR A 37 -4.21 9.88 0.67
N ASN A 38 -4.61 10.25 1.88
CA ASN A 38 -5.18 11.57 2.12
C ASN A 38 -4.08 12.64 2.08
N ASP A 39 -4.46 13.89 1.84
CA ASP A 39 -3.53 15.01 1.84
C ASP A 39 -3.12 15.39 3.27
N TRP A 40 -2.14 16.29 3.34
CA TRP A 40 -1.68 16.86 4.57
C TRP A 40 -2.59 17.99 5.07
N TYR A 41 -2.84 18.04 6.37
CA TYR A 41 -3.62 19.09 7.02
C TYR A 41 -2.95 19.57 8.31
N GLU A 42 -2.87 20.89 8.49
CA GLU A 42 -2.48 21.49 9.75
C GLU A 42 -3.57 21.30 10.81
N SER A 43 -3.16 20.97 12.04
CA SER A 43 -4.08 20.88 13.16
C SER A 43 -4.61 22.26 13.57
N GLU A 44 -5.92 22.35 13.80
CA GLU A 44 -6.58 23.58 14.28
C GLU A 44 -6.08 24.04 15.66
N SER A 45 -5.44 23.15 16.43
CA SER A 45 -4.89 23.47 17.76
C SER A 45 -3.54 24.21 17.74
N GLY A 46 -3.06 24.63 16.57
CA GLY A 46 -1.90 25.53 16.44
C GLY A 46 -0.55 24.93 16.84
N GLY A 47 -0.47 23.60 16.94
CA GLY A 47 0.77 22.86 17.22
C GLY A 47 1.35 22.21 15.96
N ARG A 48 2.60 21.71 16.05
CA ARG A 48 3.25 20.90 14.98
C ARG A 48 2.61 19.51 14.77
N ALA A 49 1.44 19.26 15.37
CA ALA A 49 0.71 18.01 15.21
C ALA A 49 -0.05 18.06 13.89
N LEU A 50 -0.06 16.93 13.18
CA LEU A 50 -0.91 16.74 12.02
C LEU A 50 -2.37 16.71 12.47
N ALA A 51 -3.28 17.23 11.64
CA ALA A 51 -4.70 17.03 11.88
C ALA A 51 -5.04 15.54 11.79
N GLU A 52 -6.14 15.15 12.43
CA GLU A 52 -6.70 13.81 12.28
C GLU A 52 -6.93 13.49 10.80
N ASN A 53 -6.67 12.25 10.40
CA ASN A 53 -6.74 11.78 9.01
C ASN A 53 -5.74 12.40 8.02
N SER A 54 -4.78 13.22 8.45
CA SER A 54 -3.69 13.69 7.58
C SER A 54 -2.79 12.55 7.12
N GLU A 55 -2.45 12.53 5.83
CA GLU A 55 -1.51 11.57 5.20
C GLU A 55 -1.87 10.07 5.33
N ILE A 56 -3.06 9.74 5.83
CA ILE A 56 -3.46 8.35 6.03
C ILE A 56 -3.52 7.58 4.72
N LEU A 57 -3.15 6.31 4.77
CA LEU A 57 -3.26 5.40 3.64
C LEU A 57 -4.72 4.96 3.48
N ILE A 58 -5.33 5.38 2.37
CA ILE A 58 -6.68 4.98 1.99
C ILE A 58 -6.62 3.66 1.22
N ASP A 59 -5.76 3.53 0.20
CA ASP A 59 -5.64 2.28 -0.56
C ASP A 59 -4.20 1.91 -0.85
N GLY A 60 -3.94 0.62 -1.10
CA GLY A 60 -2.62 0.10 -1.42
C GLY A 60 -1.89 -0.56 -0.26
N GLN A 61 -2.51 -0.67 0.92
CA GLN A 61 -1.91 -1.24 2.14
C GLN A 61 -1.19 -2.58 1.92
N GLN A 62 -1.84 -3.55 1.28
CA GLN A 62 -1.25 -4.88 1.09
C GLN A 62 -0.06 -4.86 0.11
N ARG A 63 -0.12 -3.97 -0.90
CA ARG A 63 0.92 -3.78 -1.92
C ARG A 63 2.15 -3.11 -1.32
N LEU A 64 1.95 -2.03 -0.58
CA LEU A 64 3.02 -1.33 0.13
C LEU A 64 3.66 -2.19 1.21
N HIS A 65 2.87 -2.98 1.93
CA HIS A 65 3.40 -3.92 2.91
C HIS A 65 4.21 -5.05 2.27
N SER A 66 3.78 -5.56 1.11
CA SER A 66 4.55 -6.56 0.35
C SER A 66 5.91 -6.00 -0.11
N LEU A 67 5.94 -4.74 -0.58
CA LEU A 67 7.20 -4.05 -0.91
C LEU A 67 8.11 -3.91 0.31
N GLU A 68 7.54 -3.49 1.44
CA GLU A 68 8.30 -3.38 2.70
C GLU A 68 8.91 -4.71 3.13
N GLU A 69 8.14 -5.80 3.13
CA GLU A 69 8.67 -7.11 3.50
C GLU A 69 9.76 -7.57 2.54
N TYR A 70 9.61 -7.34 1.23
CA TYR A 70 10.63 -7.71 0.26
C TYR A 70 11.93 -6.91 0.46
N LEU A 71 11.83 -5.58 0.55
CA LEU A 71 12.98 -4.68 0.72
C LEU A 71 13.71 -4.86 2.05
N LEU A 72 13.03 -5.41 3.06
CA LEU A 72 13.60 -5.71 4.39
C LEU A 72 13.99 -7.18 4.57
N ASP A 73 14.11 -7.96 3.49
CA ASP A 73 14.50 -9.38 3.49
C ASP A 73 13.55 -10.32 4.25
N ARG A 74 12.30 -9.90 4.48
CA ARG A 74 11.26 -10.68 5.17
C ARG A 74 10.37 -11.49 4.23
N LEU A 75 10.49 -11.25 2.92
CA LEU A 75 9.77 -11.96 1.87
C LEU A 75 10.78 -12.42 0.82
N ALA A 76 10.87 -13.74 0.60
CA ALA A 76 11.63 -14.30 -0.51
C ALA A 76 10.71 -14.54 -1.70
N VAL A 77 11.14 -14.13 -2.90
CA VAL A 77 10.36 -14.25 -4.14
C VAL A 77 11.16 -15.04 -5.17
N PRO A 78 10.56 -16.02 -5.86
CA PRO A 78 11.26 -16.78 -6.88
C PRO A 78 11.80 -15.88 -8.00
N ASP A 79 13.05 -16.09 -8.38
CA ASP A 79 13.66 -15.51 -9.57
C ASP A 79 13.19 -16.22 -10.85
N ALA A 80 13.78 -15.86 -12.00
CA ALA A 80 13.43 -16.44 -13.30
C ALA A 80 13.69 -17.96 -13.39
N GLN A 81 14.53 -18.50 -12.50
CA GLN A 81 14.88 -19.91 -12.39
C GLN A 81 14.03 -20.63 -11.33
N GLY A 82 13.13 -19.91 -10.67
CA GLY A 82 12.28 -20.44 -9.61
C GLY A 82 12.98 -20.50 -8.25
N GLN A 83 14.20 -19.98 -8.12
CA GLN A 83 14.93 -19.97 -6.85
C GLN A 83 14.43 -18.81 -5.97
N PRO A 84 13.99 -19.06 -4.73
CA PRO A 84 13.63 -17.97 -3.81
C PRO A 84 14.85 -17.09 -3.52
N ARG A 85 14.67 -15.78 -3.68
CA ARG A 85 15.70 -14.75 -3.41
C ARG A 85 15.13 -13.62 -2.56
N ILE A 86 15.97 -13.08 -1.67
CA ILE A 86 15.67 -11.87 -0.87
C ILE A 86 16.38 -10.64 -1.45
N TRP A 87 15.98 -9.44 -1.01
CA TRP A 87 16.47 -8.18 -1.58
C TRP A 87 17.99 -7.97 -1.41
N SER A 88 18.55 -8.36 -0.26
CA SER A 88 19.99 -8.24 0.03
C SER A 88 20.87 -9.10 -0.87
N GLU A 89 20.33 -10.18 -1.44
CA GLU A 89 21.05 -11.07 -2.35
C GLU A 89 21.13 -10.54 -3.79
N LEU A 90 20.36 -9.49 -4.13
CA LEU A 90 20.32 -8.95 -5.49
C LEU A 90 21.53 -8.09 -5.80
N GLY A 91 22.03 -8.19 -7.03
CA GLY A 91 23.05 -7.30 -7.56
C GLY A 91 22.52 -5.88 -7.82
N ASN A 92 23.42 -4.91 -7.95
CA ASN A 92 23.07 -3.50 -8.19
C ASN A 92 22.24 -3.30 -9.47
N GLY A 93 22.52 -4.05 -10.54
CA GLY A 93 21.75 -3.96 -11.79
C GLY A 93 20.30 -4.43 -11.63
N GLU A 94 20.09 -5.51 -10.89
CA GLU A 94 18.76 -6.04 -10.57
C GLU A 94 17.98 -5.07 -9.71
N ARG A 95 18.60 -4.54 -8.65
CA ARG A 95 17.99 -3.51 -7.80
C ARG A 95 17.58 -2.26 -8.58
N LYS A 96 18.45 -1.78 -9.46
CA LYS A 96 18.16 -0.62 -10.31
C LYS A 96 16.96 -0.88 -11.23
N ARG A 97 16.88 -2.07 -11.82
CA ARG A 97 15.73 -2.48 -12.63
C ARG A 97 14.45 -2.51 -11.78
N PHE A 98 14.48 -3.14 -10.62
CA PHE A 98 13.32 -3.19 -9.72
C PHE A 98 12.81 -1.80 -9.35
N LEU A 99 13.71 -0.93 -8.88
CA LEU A 99 13.40 0.43 -8.43
C LEU A 99 12.99 1.38 -9.56
N SER A 100 13.22 1.02 -10.83
CA SER A 100 12.74 1.80 -11.98
C SER A 100 11.25 1.59 -12.28
N THR A 101 10.61 0.59 -11.65
CA THR A 101 9.18 0.32 -11.83
C THR A 101 8.35 1.38 -11.12
N ILE A 102 7.41 1.99 -11.85
CA ILE A 102 6.54 3.04 -11.31
C ILE A 102 5.38 2.38 -10.56
N PHE A 103 5.21 2.73 -9.29
CA PHE A 103 3.99 2.47 -8.54
C PHE A 103 3.28 3.80 -8.28
N THR A 104 2.15 4.01 -8.96
CA THR A 104 1.47 5.30 -9.01
C THR A 104 0.94 5.71 -7.63
N HIS A 105 1.28 6.93 -7.21
CA HIS A 105 0.71 7.57 -6.03
C HIS A 105 -0.46 8.47 -6.43
N VAL A 106 -1.61 8.28 -5.80
CA VAL A 106 -2.78 9.16 -5.93
C VAL A 106 -3.04 9.81 -4.59
N ARG A 107 -3.61 11.02 -4.61
CA ARG A 107 -4.01 11.76 -3.40
C ARG A 107 -5.47 12.18 -3.49
N VAL A 108 -6.14 12.17 -2.34
CA VAL A 108 -7.43 12.82 -2.11
C VAL A 108 -7.27 13.85 -1.01
N SER A 109 -8.22 14.78 -0.93
CA SER A 109 -8.21 15.86 0.06
C SER A 109 -9.59 15.88 0.72
N SER A 110 -9.71 15.29 1.91
CA SER A 110 -10.88 15.45 2.78
C SER A 110 -10.50 15.42 4.26
N GLY A 111 -11.09 16.30 5.06
CA GLY A 111 -11.07 16.22 6.53
C GLY A 111 -12.21 15.38 7.12
N ASP A 112 -13.26 15.10 6.32
CA ASP A 112 -14.40 14.28 6.74
C ASP A 112 -14.06 12.78 6.64
N GLU A 113 -13.98 12.11 7.80
CA GLU A 113 -13.75 10.67 7.88
C GLU A 113 -14.78 9.84 7.11
N VAL A 114 -16.05 10.26 7.10
CA VAL A 114 -17.12 9.54 6.39
C VAL A 114 -16.85 9.57 4.88
N ALA A 115 -16.45 10.71 4.35
CA ALA A 115 -16.04 10.83 2.95
C ALA A 115 -14.78 9.98 2.62
N LEU A 116 -13.82 9.91 3.53
CA LEU A 116 -12.61 9.08 3.39
C LEU A 116 -12.95 7.59 3.41
N ARG A 117 -13.84 7.14 4.30
CA ARG A 117 -14.34 5.75 4.33
C ARG A 117 -15.14 5.39 3.08
N ARG A 118 -15.92 6.33 2.52
CA ARG A 118 -16.59 6.12 1.22
C ARG A 118 -15.57 5.96 0.10
N THR A 119 -14.53 6.79 0.07
CA THR A 119 -13.43 6.68 -0.89
C THR A 119 -12.71 5.35 -0.72
N TYR A 120 -12.42 4.94 0.51
CA TYR A 120 -11.89 3.63 0.85
C TYR A 120 -12.71 2.53 0.20
N ASP A 121 -14.02 2.50 0.43
CA ASP A 121 -14.97 1.52 -0.11
C ASP A 121 -15.01 1.48 -1.63
N LEU A 122 -14.98 2.65 -2.28
CA LEU A 122 -14.91 2.76 -3.74
C LEU A 122 -13.64 2.08 -4.28
N CYS A 123 -12.48 2.27 -3.64
CA CYS A 123 -11.23 1.62 -4.05
C CYS A 123 -11.27 0.08 -3.93
N ALA A 124 -12.19 -0.49 -3.15
CA ALA A 124 -12.40 -1.94 -3.08
C ALA A 124 -13.39 -2.48 -4.12
N GLN A 125 -14.07 -1.62 -4.89
CA GLN A 125 -15.00 -2.06 -5.94
C GLN A 125 -14.21 -2.72 -7.09
N GLY A 126 -14.08 -4.06 -7.01
CA GLY A 126 -13.25 -4.87 -7.90
C GLY A 126 -12.35 -5.89 -7.16
N VAL A 127 -12.32 -5.84 -5.83
CA VAL A 127 -11.51 -6.71 -4.95
C VAL A 127 -12.43 -7.45 -3.97
N VAL A 128 -11.91 -8.45 -3.25
CA VAL A 128 -12.62 -9.17 -2.17
C VAL A 128 -13.39 -8.17 -1.28
N PRO A 129 -14.71 -8.37 -1.07
CA PRO A 129 -15.52 -7.45 -0.30
C PRO A 129 -15.00 -7.26 1.13
N ARG A 130 -14.94 -6.01 1.60
CA ARG A 130 -14.61 -5.69 3.00
C ARG A 130 -15.76 -6.07 3.95
N SER A 131 -15.46 -6.35 5.21
CA SER A 131 -16.46 -6.66 6.24
C SER A 131 -17.33 -5.42 6.54
N PHE A 132 -18.48 -5.62 7.20
CA PHE A 132 -19.45 -4.54 7.43
C PHE A 132 -18.90 -3.40 8.30
N ASP A 133 -18.07 -3.71 9.29
CA ASP A 133 -17.39 -2.76 10.18
C ASP A 133 -16.34 -1.88 9.46
N GLN A 134 -15.84 -2.35 8.32
CA GLN A 134 -14.84 -1.67 7.49
C GLN A 134 -15.46 -0.76 6.42
N ARG A 135 -16.79 -0.74 6.32
CA ARG A 135 -17.54 0.06 5.34
C ARG A 135 -18.03 1.36 5.95
N ALA A 136 -18.23 2.37 5.10
CA ALA A 136 -18.99 3.54 5.48
C ALA A 136 -20.44 3.14 5.81
N ALA A 137 -20.95 3.60 6.96
CA ALA A 137 -22.37 3.49 7.28
C ALA A 137 -23.19 4.30 6.25
N ARG A 138 -24.35 3.75 5.85
CA ARG A 138 -25.25 4.38 4.86
C ARG A 138 -25.81 5.71 5.36
#